data_AF-A0A504YHG7-F1
#
_entry.id   AF-A0A504YHG7-F1
#
_cell.length_a   1.000
_cell.length_b   1.000
_cell.length_c   1.000
_cell.angle_alpha   90.00
_cell.angle_beta   90.00
_cell.angle_gamma   90.00
#
_symmetry.space_group_name_H-M   'P 1'
#
loop_
_entity.id
_entity.type
_entity.pdbx_description
1 polymer ?
#
loop_
_entity_poly.entity_id
_entity_poly.type
_entity_poly.pdbx_seq_one_letter_code
_entity_poly.pdbx_strand_id
1 'polypeptide(L)'
;MFSLSKSCGQYPEGYAICYGQPIVLVLEPTDQSIKDGKSPKTRLFLASDLKRVGDTLLSDGEQDVYLQLNQPSFSAQWSLEAADPKFRCELEGTPVKLNERLLIRHIRTNQVLALKPQTIIRNAFGPELGVSVKTQLDPHKVERDVNVWLLASAIQPLVHSRLETLTNAESSSASNVPNTQPETEITGQEVDR
;
A
#
# COMPACT_ATOMS: atom_id res chain seq x y z
N MET A 1 -4.01 -0.63 -12.38
CA MET A 1 -3.46 -0.56 -11.00
C MET A 1 -2.31 0.42 -11.00
N PHE A 2 -2.21 1.31 -10.00
CA PHE A 2 -1.06 2.21 -9.91
C PHE A 2 0.10 1.51 -9.22
N SER A 3 1.28 1.51 -9.82
CA SER A 3 2.54 1.23 -9.16
C SER A 3 3.17 2.53 -8.67
N LEU A 4 3.73 2.47 -7.46
CA LEU A 4 4.51 3.56 -6.91
C LEU A 4 5.94 3.46 -7.44
N SER A 5 6.45 4.56 -7.99
CA SER A 5 7.86 4.66 -8.35
C SER A 5 8.45 5.97 -7.82
N LYS A 6 9.76 6.06 -7.66
CA LYS A 6 10.41 7.26 -7.10
C LYS A 6 10.67 8.29 -8.22
N SER A 7 10.57 9.58 -7.91
CA SER A 7 10.62 10.66 -8.92
C SER A 7 12.02 10.99 -9.45
N CYS A 8 13.08 10.61 -8.73
CA CYS A 8 14.46 10.83 -9.14
C CYS A 8 15.39 9.76 -8.54
N GLY A 9 16.13 9.04 -9.40
CA GLY A 9 17.15 8.06 -9.01
C GLY A 9 16.71 6.59 -9.16
N GLN A 10 17.58 5.77 -9.76
CA GLN A 10 17.50 4.31 -9.70
C GLN A 10 17.86 3.89 -8.27
N TYR A 11 16.87 3.73 -7.40
CA TYR A 11 17.09 2.97 -6.17
C TYR A 11 17.05 1.49 -6.53
N PRO A 12 17.95 0.66 -5.97
CA PRO A 12 17.88 -0.78 -6.14
C PRO A 12 16.48 -1.29 -5.81
N GLU A 13 16.02 -2.30 -6.51
CA GLU A 13 14.76 -2.97 -6.24
C GLU A 13 14.72 -3.44 -4.77
N GLY A 14 13.61 -3.20 -4.06
CA GLY A 14 13.41 -3.66 -2.67
C GLY A 14 13.47 -2.59 -1.56
N TYR A 15 13.68 -1.30 -1.87
CA TYR A 15 13.58 -0.24 -0.85
C TYR A 15 12.13 0.14 -0.57
N ALA A 16 11.80 0.26 0.73
CA ALA A 16 10.52 0.80 1.16
C ALA A 16 10.35 2.26 0.70
N ILE A 17 9.09 2.65 0.51
CA ILE A 17 8.70 4.04 0.27
C ILE A 17 8.51 4.68 1.65
N CYS A 18 9.11 5.84 1.86
CA CYS A 18 9.02 6.55 3.13
C CYS A 18 8.11 7.77 3.06
N TYR A 19 7.57 8.18 4.21
CA TYR A 19 6.84 9.45 4.34
C TYR A 19 7.74 10.64 3.98
N GLY A 20 7.16 11.65 3.33
CA GLY A 20 7.86 12.85 2.86
C GLY A 20 8.71 12.63 1.60
N GLN A 21 8.97 11.38 1.19
CA GLN A 21 9.80 11.10 0.02
C GLN A 21 9.06 11.42 -1.29
N PRO A 22 9.70 12.13 -2.25
CA PRO A 22 9.15 12.32 -3.59
C PRO A 22 8.95 11.01 -4.35
N ILE A 23 7.76 10.84 -4.89
CA ILE A 23 7.31 9.69 -5.68
C ILE A 23 6.53 10.15 -6.92
N VAL A 24 6.33 9.23 -7.85
CA VAL A 24 5.41 9.34 -8.97
C VAL A 24 4.53 8.10 -8.99
N LEU A 25 3.24 8.30 -9.28
CA LEU A 25 2.27 7.21 -9.37
C LEU A 25 2.10 6.85 -10.84
N VAL A 26 2.41 5.60 -11.19
CA VAL A 26 2.41 5.11 -12.57
C VAL A 26 1.27 4.14 -12.75
N LEU A 27 0.39 4.37 -13.71
CA LEU A 27 -0.61 3.39 -14.09
C LEU A 27 0.07 2.29 -14.90
N GLU A 28 0.07 1.08 -14.37
CA GLU A 28 0.48 -0.09 -15.15
C GLU A 28 -0.64 -0.51 -16.10
N PRO A 29 -0.36 -0.62 -17.42
CA PRO A 29 -1.35 -1.09 -18.38
C PRO A 29 -1.79 -2.50 -18.02
N THR A 30 -3.10 -2.69 -17.87
CA THR A 30 -3.71 -4.01 -17.66
C THR A 30 -3.87 -4.65 -19.04
N ASP A 31 -2.88 -5.43 -19.46
CA ASP A 31 -2.93 -6.44 -20.54
C ASP A 31 -3.59 -6.07 -21.88
N GLN A 32 -2.79 -5.64 -22.86
CA GLN A 32 -3.03 -6.03 -24.27
C GLN A 32 -1.87 -5.81 -25.25
N SER A 33 -0.80 -5.09 -24.88
CA SER A 33 0.37 -4.92 -25.77
C SER A 33 1.43 -6.02 -25.59
N ILE A 34 1.27 -6.94 -24.64
CA ILE A 34 2.19 -8.06 -24.41
C ILE A 34 1.77 -9.26 -25.28
N LYS A 35 1.62 -9.05 -26.58
CA LYS A 35 1.53 -10.15 -27.56
C LYS A 35 2.81 -10.28 -28.40
N ASP A 36 3.67 -9.26 -28.37
CA ASP A 36 4.89 -9.20 -29.20
C ASP A 36 6.21 -9.31 -28.41
N GLY A 37 6.18 -9.73 -27.14
CA GLY A 37 7.40 -9.77 -26.30
C GLY A 37 8.06 -8.41 -26.09
N LYS A 38 7.40 -7.32 -26.47
CA LYS A 38 7.85 -5.95 -26.33
C LYS A 38 7.14 -5.32 -25.14
N SER A 39 7.92 -4.78 -24.20
CA SER A 39 7.36 -4.04 -23.07
C SER A 39 6.42 -2.94 -23.59
N PRO A 40 5.29 -2.69 -22.91
CA PRO A 40 4.42 -1.58 -23.28
C PRO A 40 5.24 -0.30 -23.26
N LYS A 41 5.37 0.34 -24.43
CA LYS A 41 6.19 1.55 -24.62
C LYS A 41 5.66 2.77 -23.85
N THR A 42 4.40 2.72 -23.44
CA THR A 42 3.67 3.86 -22.93
C THR A 42 3.45 3.74 -21.44
N ARG A 43 3.95 4.73 -20.69
CA ARG A 43 3.69 4.89 -19.27
C ARG A 43 2.76 6.08 -19.05
N LEU A 44 1.85 5.94 -18.09
CA LEU A 44 0.91 6.98 -17.71
C LEU A 44 1.17 7.36 -16.26
N PHE A 45 1.45 8.63 -16.00
CA PHE A 45 1.80 9.14 -14.68
C PHE A 45 0.66 9.99 -14.15
N LEU A 46 0.25 9.78 -12.90
CA LEU A 46 -0.72 10.67 -12.25
C LEU A 46 -0.10 12.06 -12.10
N ALA A 47 -0.79 13.07 -12.60
CA ALA A 47 -0.32 14.44 -12.58
C ALA A 47 -1.45 15.44 -12.24
N SER A 48 -1.05 16.61 -11.76
CA SER A 48 -1.92 17.75 -11.51
C SER A 48 -1.16 19.05 -11.73
N ASP A 49 -1.85 20.14 -12.02
CA ASP A 49 -1.25 21.47 -12.15
C ASP A 49 -2.17 22.55 -11.59
N LEU A 50 -1.61 23.74 -11.40
CA LEU A 50 -2.37 24.93 -11.02
C LEU A 50 -3.47 25.20 -12.04
N LYS A 51 -4.65 25.49 -11.52
CA LYS A 51 -5.80 25.96 -12.29
C LYS A 51 -5.40 27.18 -13.11
N ARG A 52 -5.72 27.20 -14.40
CA ARG A 52 -5.41 28.36 -15.25
C ARG A 52 -6.49 29.41 -15.05
N VAL A 53 -6.08 30.68 -15.18
CA VAL A 53 -7.02 31.81 -15.15
C VAL A 53 -8.02 31.63 -16.30
N GLY A 54 -9.30 31.46 -15.98
CA GLY A 54 -10.37 31.22 -16.96
C GLY A 54 -11.03 29.83 -16.90
N ASP A 55 -10.48 28.87 -16.13
CA ASP A 55 -11.14 27.58 -15.95
C ASP A 55 -12.40 27.71 -15.09
N THR A 56 -13.57 27.52 -15.67
CA THR A 56 -14.87 27.60 -14.97
C THR A 56 -15.35 26.23 -14.46
N LEU A 57 -14.71 25.14 -14.87
CA LEU A 57 -15.12 23.76 -14.56
C LEU A 57 -14.78 23.32 -13.13
N LEU A 58 -13.82 24.00 -12.49
CA LEU A 58 -13.32 23.67 -11.16
C LEU A 58 -13.77 24.68 -10.12
N SER A 59 -14.09 24.20 -8.91
CA SER A 59 -14.35 25.10 -7.79
C SER A 59 -13.07 25.87 -7.41
N ASP A 60 -13.22 26.91 -6.59
CA ASP A 60 -12.07 27.70 -6.18
C ASP A 60 -11.05 26.85 -5.39
N GLY A 61 -9.76 27.06 -5.65
CA GLY A 61 -8.64 26.31 -5.06
C GLY A 61 -8.57 24.81 -5.45
N GLU A 62 -9.39 24.37 -6.40
CA GLU A 62 -9.43 23.00 -6.90
C GLU A 62 -8.59 22.84 -8.17
N GLN A 63 -7.92 21.70 -8.29
CA GLN A 63 -7.06 21.34 -9.42
C GLN A 63 -7.53 20.02 -10.04
N ASP A 64 -7.44 19.95 -11.36
CA ASP A 64 -7.71 18.71 -12.11
C ASP A 64 -6.60 17.68 -11.89
N VAL A 65 -7.00 16.41 -12.00
CA VAL A 65 -6.11 15.25 -12.01
C VAL A 65 -6.15 14.63 -13.40
N TYR A 66 -4.98 14.39 -13.97
CA TYR A 66 -4.86 13.82 -15.31
C TYR A 66 -3.70 12.83 -15.39
N LEU A 67 -3.64 12.09 -16.50
CA LEU A 67 -2.55 11.15 -16.77
C LEU A 67 -1.59 11.74 -17.79
N GLN A 68 -0.33 11.94 -17.38
CA GLN A 68 0.74 12.41 -18.24
C GLN A 68 1.42 11.23 -18.98
N LEU A 69 1.67 11.41 -20.27
CA LEU A 69 2.21 10.36 -21.15
C LEU A 69 3.75 10.31 -21.14
N ASN A 70 4.31 9.09 -21.11
CA ASN A 70 5.70 8.70 -21.35
C ASN A 70 6.76 9.16 -20.34
N GLN A 71 6.78 10.44 -19.96
CA GLN A 71 7.80 11.00 -19.08
C GLN A 71 7.13 11.79 -17.95
N PRO A 72 7.48 11.55 -16.67
CA PRO A 72 6.96 12.34 -15.58
C PRO A 72 7.60 13.74 -15.60
N SER A 73 6.79 14.77 -15.35
CA SER A 73 7.26 16.13 -15.09
C SER A 73 7.11 16.47 -13.60
N PHE A 74 7.45 17.68 -13.19
CA PHE A 74 7.19 18.17 -11.83
C PHE A 74 5.69 18.11 -11.47
N SER A 75 4.79 18.19 -12.44
CA SER A 75 3.34 18.03 -12.23
C SER A 75 2.94 16.60 -11.85
N ALA A 76 3.83 15.62 -12.02
CA ALA A 76 3.59 14.22 -11.66
C ALA A 76 4.23 13.80 -10.32
N GLN A 77 4.79 14.76 -9.57
CA GLN A 77 5.49 14.50 -8.32
C GLN A 77 4.56 14.61 -7.11
N TRP A 78 4.56 13.56 -6.30
CA TRP A 78 3.74 13.42 -5.10
C TRP A 78 4.60 13.05 -3.90
N SER A 79 4.08 13.23 -2.70
CA SER A 79 4.62 12.70 -1.46
C SER A 79 3.51 12.04 -0.66
N LEU A 80 3.89 11.08 0.18
CA LEU A 80 3.00 10.46 1.14
C LEU A 80 3.21 11.11 2.51
N GLU A 81 2.12 11.46 3.18
CA GLU A 81 2.15 12.08 4.50
C GLU A 81 1.19 11.41 5.47
N ALA A 82 1.50 11.46 6.75
CA ALA A 82 0.60 10.96 7.78
C ALA A 82 -0.73 11.73 7.74
N ALA A 83 -1.84 10.99 7.82
CA ALA A 83 -3.18 11.59 7.85
C ALA A 83 -3.34 12.50 9.08
N ASP A 84 -2.90 12.04 10.26
CA ASP A 84 -2.90 12.85 11.47
C ASP A 84 -1.75 13.89 11.42
N PRO A 85 -2.06 15.20 11.49
CA PRO A 85 -1.06 16.26 11.49
C PRO A 85 0.00 16.11 12.58
N LYS A 86 -0.35 15.50 13.73
CA LYS A 86 0.53 15.38 14.91
C LYS A 86 1.66 14.36 14.75
N PHE A 87 1.59 13.52 13.72
CA PHE A 87 2.60 12.48 13.48
C PHE A 87 3.42 12.74 12.21
N ARG A 88 3.20 13.87 11.51
CA ARG A 88 3.87 14.14 10.23
C ARG A 88 5.36 14.29 10.37
N CYS A 89 5.82 14.99 11.41
CA CYS A 89 7.25 15.20 11.66
C CYS A 89 7.92 13.92 12.21
N GLU A 90 7.20 13.17 13.04
CA GLU A 90 7.66 11.96 13.71
C GLU A 90 7.83 10.80 12.72
N LEU A 91 6.94 10.72 11.73
CA LEU A 91 6.97 9.68 10.70
C LEU A 91 7.79 10.07 9.48
N GLU A 92 8.28 11.29 9.36
CA GLU A 92 9.09 11.73 8.22
C GLU A 92 10.31 10.82 8.03
N GLY A 93 10.53 10.37 6.79
CA GLY A 93 11.62 9.44 6.46
C GLY A 93 11.41 7.98 6.92
N THR A 94 10.36 7.68 7.68
CA THR A 94 10.03 6.31 8.07
C THR A 94 9.27 5.57 6.96
N PRO A 95 9.40 4.24 6.83
CA PRO A 95 8.66 3.44 5.86
C PRO A 95 7.14 3.56 6.02
N VAL A 96 6.44 3.78 4.91
CA VAL A 96 4.97 3.77 4.85
C VAL A 96 4.49 2.33 4.90
N LYS A 97 3.58 2.02 5.83
CA LYS A 97 2.94 0.71 5.88
C LYS A 97 1.70 0.66 5.00
N LEU A 98 1.40 -0.54 4.50
CA LEU A 98 0.14 -0.79 3.81
C LEU A 98 -1.04 -0.64 4.78
N ASN A 99 -2.19 -0.25 4.24
CA ASN A 99 -3.45 -0.08 4.98
C ASN A 99 -3.38 0.95 6.13
N GLU A 100 -2.33 1.77 6.22
CA GLU A 100 -2.30 2.94 7.08
C GLU A 100 -2.93 4.15 6.37
N ARG A 101 -3.66 4.96 7.14
CA ARG A 101 -4.31 6.18 6.64
C ARG A 101 -3.25 7.22 6.33
N LEU A 102 -3.28 7.74 5.11
CA LEU A 102 -2.32 8.74 4.67
C LEU A 102 -2.94 9.78 3.74
N LEU A 103 -2.21 10.86 3.51
CA LEU A 103 -2.50 11.85 2.49
C LEU A 103 -1.54 11.65 1.32
N ILE A 104 -2.03 11.87 0.11
CA ILE A 104 -1.22 11.91 -1.10
C ILE A 104 -1.12 13.38 -1.50
N ARG A 105 0.03 14.00 -1.22
CA ARG A 105 0.26 15.43 -1.45
C ARG A 105 0.93 15.64 -2.79
N HIS A 106 0.40 16.57 -3.57
CA HIS A 106 1.07 17.05 -4.78
C HIS A 106 2.18 18.03 -4.38
N ILE A 107 3.43 17.70 -4.71
CA ILE A 107 4.61 18.44 -4.21
C ILE A 107 4.60 19.88 -4.72
N ARG A 108 4.27 20.09 -5.99
CA ARG A 108 4.35 21.40 -6.63
C ARG A 108 3.33 22.40 -6.08
N THR A 109 2.11 21.95 -5.76
CA THR A 109 1.02 22.85 -5.33
C THR A 109 0.74 22.78 -3.85
N ASN A 110 1.40 21.88 -3.12
CA ASN A 110 1.18 21.62 -1.69
C ASN A 110 -0.29 21.30 -1.33
N GLN A 111 -1.05 20.81 -2.30
CA GLN A 111 -2.44 20.40 -2.14
C GLN A 111 -2.54 18.88 -2.13
N VAL A 112 -3.54 18.32 -1.46
CA VAL A 112 -3.71 16.86 -1.34
C VAL A 112 -4.78 16.31 -2.29
N LEU A 113 -4.58 15.07 -2.72
CA LEU A 113 -5.56 14.33 -3.53
C LEU A 113 -6.86 14.16 -2.74
N ALA A 114 -7.98 14.38 -3.42
CA ALA A 114 -9.30 14.45 -2.81
C ALA A 114 -10.34 13.71 -3.66
N LEU A 115 -11.18 12.92 -2.99
CA LEU A 115 -12.41 12.43 -3.58
C LEU A 115 -13.42 13.57 -3.71
N LYS A 116 -14.25 13.51 -4.75
CA LYS A 116 -15.40 14.41 -4.97
C LYS A 116 -16.71 13.62 -4.95
N PRO A 117 -17.27 13.33 -3.76
CA PRO A 117 -18.51 12.56 -3.64
C PRO A 117 -19.70 13.18 -4.38
N GLN A 118 -19.71 14.50 -4.54
CA GLN A 118 -20.78 15.25 -5.23
C GLN A 118 -20.64 15.25 -6.75
N THR A 119 -19.54 14.71 -7.29
CA THR A 119 -19.28 14.65 -8.73
C THR A 119 -19.26 13.20 -9.18
N ILE A 120 -20.32 12.78 -9.87
CA ILE A 120 -20.38 11.46 -10.49
C ILE A 120 -19.99 11.60 -11.96
N ILE A 121 -18.94 10.89 -12.35
CA ILE A 121 -18.46 10.79 -13.73
C ILE A 121 -19.01 9.50 -14.31
N ARG A 122 -19.70 9.58 -15.46
CA ARG A 122 -20.13 8.39 -16.19
C ARG A 122 -19.11 8.07 -17.27
N ASN A 123 -18.48 6.90 -17.16
CA ASN A 123 -17.55 6.38 -18.16
C ASN A 123 -18.06 5.03 -18.70
N ALA A 124 -17.27 4.39 -19.57
CA ALA A 124 -17.62 3.11 -20.17
C ALA A 124 -17.70 1.93 -19.16
N PHE A 125 -17.15 2.10 -17.95
CA PHE A 125 -17.12 1.11 -16.88
C PHE A 125 -18.21 1.32 -15.82
N GLY A 126 -18.92 2.46 -15.89
CA GLY A 126 -20.04 2.77 -15.01
C GLY A 126 -19.98 4.19 -14.42
N PRO A 127 -20.84 4.49 -13.44
CA PRO A 127 -20.74 5.70 -12.66
C PRO A 127 -19.60 5.59 -11.64
N GLU A 128 -18.65 6.51 -11.70
CA GLU A 128 -17.53 6.63 -10.79
C GLU A 128 -17.54 7.98 -10.06
N LEU A 129 -16.87 8.06 -8.92
CA LEU A 129 -16.68 9.32 -8.21
C LEU A 129 -15.53 10.11 -8.82
N GLY A 130 -15.70 11.43 -8.90
CA GLY A 130 -14.64 12.32 -9.33
C GLY A 130 -13.48 12.38 -8.34
N VAL A 131 -12.31 12.70 -8.84
CA VAL A 131 -11.09 12.92 -8.06
C VAL A 131 -10.51 14.28 -8.45
N SER A 132 -9.96 15.01 -7.49
CA SER A 132 -9.30 16.30 -7.68
C SER A 132 -8.10 16.45 -6.76
N VAL A 133 -7.34 17.54 -6.91
CA VAL A 133 -6.35 17.95 -5.92
C VAL A 133 -6.85 19.21 -5.21
N LYS A 134 -7.19 19.05 -3.93
CA LYS A 134 -7.66 20.12 -3.04
C LYS A 134 -7.57 19.68 -1.59
N THR A 135 -6.89 20.48 -0.77
CA THR A 135 -6.90 20.30 0.68
C THR A 135 -8.23 20.77 1.24
N GLN A 136 -9.10 19.84 1.63
CA GLN A 136 -10.41 20.16 2.19
C GLN A 136 -10.32 20.04 3.70
N LEU A 137 -10.52 21.15 4.40
CA LEU A 137 -10.40 21.20 5.85
C LEU A 137 -11.78 21.14 6.52
N ASP A 138 -11.81 20.53 7.69
CA ASP A 138 -12.94 20.60 8.61
C ASP A 138 -12.90 21.90 9.44
N PRO A 139 -13.88 22.17 10.31
CA PRO A 139 -13.88 23.34 11.18
C PRO A 139 -12.68 23.42 12.14
N HIS A 140 -12.00 22.31 12.40
CA HIS A 140 -10.80 22.23 13.24
C HIS A 140 -9.50 22.42 12.44
N LYS A 141 -9.60 22.76 11.15
CA LYS A 141 -8.48 22.92 10.21
C LYS A 141 -7.68 21.62 9.99
N VAL A 142 -8.34 20.48 10.13
CA VAL A 142 -7.79 19.17 9.81
C VAL A 142 -8.32 18.70 8.47
N GLU A 143 -7.50 18.01 7.69
CA GLU A 143 -7.91 17.43 6.42
C GLU A 143 -9.09 16.46 6.61
N ARG A 144 -10.10 16.58 5.75
CA ARG A 144 -11.31 15.75 5.81
C ARG A 144 -11.04 14.33 5.34
N ASP A 145 -11.99 13.45 5.65
CA ASP A 145 -12.01 12.05 5.21
C ASP A 145 -11.87 11.87 3.69
N VAL A 146 -12.42 12.77 2.88
CA VAL A 146 -12.27 12.77 1.41
C VAL A 146 -10.83 12.94 0.94
N ASN A 147 -9.92 13.41 1.81
CA ASN A 147 -8.49 13.53 1.52
C ASN A 147 -7.66 12.34 2.02
N VAL A 148 -8.26 11.42 2.76
CA VAL A 148 -7.57 10.29 3.38
C VAL A 148 -7.62 9.07 2.46
N TRP A 149 -6.45 8.49 2.20
CA TRP A 149 -6.26 7.33 1.34
C TRP A 149 -5.61 6.17 2.10
N LEU A 150 -5.73 4.97 1.54
CA LEU A 150 -5.08 3.76 2.00
C LEU A 150 -4.28 3.18 0.83
N LEU A 151 -3.04 2.74 1.10
CA LEU A 151 -2.29 1.96 0.12
C LEU A 151 -2.55 0.48 0.32
N ALA A 152 -2.97 -0.18 -0.75
CA ALA A 152 -3.15 -1.63 -0.79
C ALA A 152 -2.15 -2.27 -1.75
N SER A 153 -1.67 -3.46 -1.42
CA SER A 153 -0.89 -4.31 -2.32
C SER A 153 -1.81 -5.33 -2.98
N ALA A 154 -1.65 -5.54 -4.29
CA ALA A 154 -2.31 -6.62 -5.01
C ALA A 154 -1.58 -7.95 -4.91
N ILE A 155 -0.29 -7.90 -4.55
CA ILE A 155 0.50 -9.08 -4.24
C ILE A 155 0.24 -9.38 -2.76
N GLN A 156 -0.37 -10.53 -2.48
CA GLN A 156 -0.47 -11.02 -1.11
C GLN A 156 0.96 -11.19 -0.58
N PRO A 157 1.31 -10.61 0.59
CA PRO A 157 2.60 -10.87 1.19
C PRO A 157 2.71 -12.39 1.40
N LEU A 158 3.78 -12.99 0.89
CA LEU A 158 4.10 -14.39 1.12
C LEU A 158 4.45 -14.53 2.61
N VAL A 159 3.45 -14.64 3.47
CA VAL A 159 3.66 -14.81 4.90
C VAL A 159 4.29 -16.20 5.12
N HIS A 160 5.52 -16.19 5.61
CA HIS A 160 6.35 -17.31 6.07
C HIS A 160 5.66 -18.70 6.16
N SER A 161 5.82 -19.52 5.11
CA SER A 161 5.62 -20.98 5.17
C SER A 161 6.82 -21.75 5.75
N ARG A 162 7.66 -21.11 6.58
CA ARG A 162 8.91 -21.69 7.10
C ARG A 162 8.96 -21.90 8.62
N LEU A 163 7.84 -21.78 9.32
CA LEU A 163 7.78 -22.10 10.76
C LEU A 163 6.95 -23.35 11.09
N GLU A 164 6.33 -24.02 10.11
CA GLU A 164 5.56 -25.26 10.34
C GLU A 164 6.34 -26.56 10.07
N THR A 165 7.60 -26.49 9.64
CA THR A 165 8.40 -27.69 9.33
C THR A 165 9.36 -28.14 10.44
N LEU A 166 9.41 -27.47 11.60
CA LEU A 166 10.25 -27.89 12.73
C LEU A 166 9.47 -28.41 13.95
N THR A 167 8.14 -28.38 13.93
CA THR A 167 7.32 -28.91 15.04
C THR A 167 6.81 -30.33 14.80
N ASN A 168 6.92 -30.87 13.58
CA ASN A 168 6.40 -32.20 13.23
C ASN A 168 7.47 -33.29 13.06
N ALA A 169 8.75 -33.01 13.35
CA ALA A 169 9.84 -33.97 13.23
C ALA A 169 10.18 -34.72 14.54
N GLU A 170 9.64 -34.30 15.69
CA GLU A 170 9.95 -34.94 16.99
C GLU A 170 8.83 -35.85 17.54
N SER A 171 7.73 -36.01 16.80
CA SER A 171 6.54 -36.75 17.31
C SER A 171 6.30 -38.11 16.66
N SER A 172 7.24 -38.65 15.87
CA SER A 172 7.02 -39.92 15.15
C SER A 172 8.24 -40.84 15.08
N SER A 173 8.86 -41.14 16.23
CA SER A 173 9.77 -42.29 16.33
C SER A 173 9.87 -42.87 17.75
N ALA A 174 8.97 -43.80 18.08
CA ALA A 174 9.16 -44.94 19.00
C ALA A 174 7.86 -45.78 19.02
N SER A 175 7.60 -46.60 18.00
CA SER A 175 7.94 -48.04 17.90
C SER A 175 7.39 -48.94 19.04
N ASN A 176 6.25 -49.58 18.74
CA ASN A 176 5.86 -50.96 19.00
C ASN A 176 6.43 -51.69 20.22
N VAL A 177 5.55 -52.03 21.17
CA VAL A 177 5.77 -53.05 22.21
C VAL A 177 5.14 -54.38 21.77
N PRO A 178 5.88 -55.50 21.67
CA PRO A 178 5.29 -56.83 21.69
C PRO A 178 5.19 -57.34 23.14
N ASN A 179 4.03 -57.91 23.45
CA ASN A 179 3.66 -58.54 24.71
C ASN A 179 4.40 -59.89 24.89
N THR A 180 5.13 -60.11 25.99
CA THR A 180 5.51 -61.45 26.50
C THR A 180 5.91 -61.33 27.98
N GLN A 181 5.20 -62.04 28.88
CA GLN A 181 5.61 -62.27 30.28
C GLN A 181 6.79 -63.26 30.36
N PRO A 182 7.56 -63.28 31.45
CA PRO A 182 7.33 -64.31 32.46
C PRO A 182 7.52 -63.87 33.92
N GLU A 183 7.10 -64.78 34.80
CA GLU A 183 7.09 -64.82 36.26
C GLU A 183 8.44 -64.51 36.95
N THR A 184 8.39 -63.97 38.19
CA THR A 184 8.91 -64.64 39.40
C THR A 184 8.68 -63.83 40.69
N GLU A 185 7.89 -64.45 41.56
CA GLU A 185 7.93 -64.51 43.03
C GLU A 185 9.20 -64.02 43.75
N ILE A 186 9.08 -63.07 44.71
CA ILE A 186 9.86 -63.04 45.97
C ILE A 186 9.01 -62.44 47.13
N THR A 187 8.68 -63.34 48.06
CA THR A 187 8.65 -63.28 49.53
C THR A 187 8.76 -61.92 50.26
N GLY A 188 7.84 -61.69 51.22
CA GLY A 188 7.73 -60.43 51.97
C GLY A 188 8.60 -60.29 53.21
N GLN A 189 8.36 -59.20 53.96
CA GLN A 189 8.49 -59.15 55.41
C GLN A 189 7.79 -57.91 55.99
N GLU A 190 7.07 -58.20 57.07
CA GLU A 190 6.44 -57.33 58.06
C GLU A 190 7.47 -56.49 58.84
N VAL A 191 6.99 -55.36 59.42
CA VAL A 191 7.36 -54.71 60.70
C VAL A 191 7.28 -53.17 60.55
N ASP A 192 6.27 -52.51 61.13
CA ASP A 192 6.36 -51.84 62.44
C ASP A 192 5.08 -51.03 62.77
N ARG A 193 4.47 -51.39 63.91
CA ARG A 193 3.55 -50.64 64.81
C ARG A 193 2.11 -50.30 64.39
#